data_AF-A0A1H4N512-F1
#
_entry.id   AF-A0A1H4N512-F1
#
_cell.length_a   1.000
_cell.length_b   1.000
_cell.length_c   1.000
_cell.angle_alpha   90.00
_cell.angle_beta   90.00
_cell.angle_gamma   90.00
#
_symmetry.space_group_name_H-M   'P 1'
#
loop_
_entity.id
_entity.type
_entity.pdbx_description
1 polymer ?
#
loop_
_entity_poly.entity_id
_entity_poly.type
_entity_poly.pdbx_seq_one_letter_code
_entity_poly.pdbx_strand_id
1 'polypeptide(L)' 'MRLIAVSFIVAISTVAISSSASAQSRSLREKALSQCIAFVQSNSPQPVDAADPQQNARLNMYKSCMKKLGYRP' A
#
# COMPACT_ATOMS: atom_id res chain seq x y z
N MET A 1 -16.79 -21.45 51.45
CA MET A 1 -15.86 -21.69 50.34
C MET A 1 -16.71 -21.83 49.07
N ARG A 2 -17.08 -20.72 48.42
CA ARG A 2 -16.51 -20.24 47.14
C ARG A 2 -16.21 -21.38 46.17
N LEU A 3 -16.97 -21.50 45.08
CA LEU A 3 -16.42 -21.65 43.73
C LEU A 3 -17.44 -21.10 42.72
N ILE A 4 -17.05 -19.97 42.14
CA ILE A 4 -17.71 -19.19 41.11
C ILE A 4 -17.41 -19.89 39.79
N ALA A 5 -18.40 -20.53 39.17
CA ALA A 5 -18.27 -21.09 37.82
C ALA A 5 -18.72 -20.04 36.79
N VAL A 6 -17.96 -18.94 36.68
CA VAL A 6 -18.09 -18.02 35.55
C VAL A 6 -17.38 -18.69 34.37
N SER A 7 -18.18 -19.34 33.53
CA SER A 7 -17.71 -19.98 32.31
C SER A 7 -17.23 -18.92 31.33
N PHE A 8 -16.01 -19.15 30.86
CA PHE A 8 -15.17 -18.26 30.08
C PHE A 8 -15.75 -17.93 28.69
N ILE A 9 -15.86 -16.63 28.45
CA ILE A 9 -15.36 -15.85 27.30
C ILE A 9 -15.58 -16.42 25.88
N VAL A 10 -16.46 -15.70 25.17
CA VAL A 10 -16.74 -15.69 23.74
C VAL A 10 -15.47 -15.78 22.88
N ALA A 11 -15.28 -16.92 22.21
CA ALA A 11 -14.27 -17.13 21.18
C ALA A 11 -14.89 -17.07 19.78
N ILE A 12 -15.45 -15.92 19.38
CA ILE A 12 -15.92 -15.73 18.00
C ILE A 12 -15.73 -14.26 17.62
N SER A 13 -14.59 -13.89 17.01
CA SER A 13 -14.46 -12.61 16.28
C SER A 13 -13.18 -12.45 15.44
N THR A 14 -12.23 -13.39 15.44
CA THR A 14 -10.92 -13.16 14.78
C THR A 14 -10.96 -13.14 13.25
N VAL A 15 -12.05 -13.52 12.59
CA VAL A 15 -12.11 -13.60 11.12
C VAL A 15 -12.42 -12.25 10.45
N ALA A 16 -13.05 -11.29 11.14
CA ALA A 16 -13.43 -10.00 10.56
C ALA A 16 -12.27 -8.98 10.49
N ILE A 17 -11.23 -9.18 11.28
CA ILE A 17 -10.10 -8.23 11.39
C ILE A 17 -9.16 -8.38 10.18
N SER A 18 -8.99 -9.59 9.66
CA SER A 18 -8.08 -9.88 8.53
C SER A 18 -8.52 -9.24 7.22
N SER A 19 -9.84 -9.22 6.95
CA SER A 19 -10.41 -8.58 5.75
C SER A 19 -10.23 -7.06 5.75
N SER A 20 -10.34 -6.45 6.94
CA SER A 20 -10.21 -5.01 7.14
C SER A 20 -8.76 -4.54 6.96
N ALA A 21 -7.79 -5.32 7.46
CA ALA A 21 -6.37 -5.04 7.25
C ALA A 21 -5.95 -5.19 5.76
N SER A 22 -6.56 -6.13 5.03
CA SER A 22 -6.34 -6.27 3.59
C SER A 22 -6.92 -5.10 2.79
N ALA A 23 -8.13 -4.63 3.14
CA ALA A 23 -8.72 -3.45 2.50
C ALA A 23 -7.94 -2.15 2.81
N GLN A 24 -7.48 -1.99 4.05
CA GLN A 24 -6.68 -0.83 4.44
C GLN A 24 -5.27 -0.84 3.84
N SER A 25 -4.65 -2.01 3.67
CA SER A 25 -3.36 -2.11 2.97
C SER A 25 -3.48 -1.82 1.46
N ARG A 26 -4.62 -2.15 0.83
CA ARG A 26 -4.89 -1.74 -0.56
C ARG A 26 -4.98 -0.21 -0.69
N SER A 27 -5.73 0.46 0.20
CA SER A 27 -5.88 1.92 0.15
C SER A 27 -4.56 2.65 0.43
N LEU A 28 -3.72 2.14 1.33
CA LEU A 28 -2.38 2.68 1.58
C LEU A 28 -1.45 2.51 0.37
N ARG A 29 -1.52 1.36 -0.32
CA ARG A 29 -0.76 1.13 -1.55
C ARG A 29 -1.22 2.04 -2.68
N GLU A 30 -2.53 2.22 -2.87
CA GLU A 30 -3.09 3.15 -3.87
C GLU A 30 -2.66 4.60 -3.60
N LYS A 31 -2.61 5.00 -2.34
CA LYS A 31 -2.08 6.31 -1.95
C LYS A 31 -0.59 6.45 -2.29
N ALA A 32 0.21 5.42 -1.99
CA ALA A 32 1.63 5.39 -2.35
C ALA A 32 1.86 5.45 -3.87
N LEU A 33 1.06 4.70 -4.64
CA LEU A 33 1.09 4.73 -6.11
C LEU A 33 0.82 6.15 -6.64
N SER A 34 -0.26 6.78 -6.15
CA SER A 34 -0.66 8.13 -6.56
C SER A 34 0.41 9.16 -6.22
N GLN A 35 1.01 9.07 -5.03
CA GLN A 35 2.12 9.92 -4.61
C GLN A 35 3.35 9.75 -5.51
N CYS A 36 3.72 8.50 -5.84
CA CYS A 36 4.87 8.24 -6.68
C CYS A 36 4.65 8.66 -8.14
N ILE A 37 3.44 8.53 -8.66
CA ILE A 37 3.08 9.04 -10.00
C ILE A 37 3.18 10.57 -10.03
N ALA A 38 2.62 11.26 -9.04
CA ALA A 38 2.70 12.72 -8.93
C ALA A 38 4.17 13.20 -8.80
N PHE A 39 4.99 12.48 -8.03
CA PHE A 39 6.42 12.75 -7.93
C PHE A 39 7.11 12.66 -9.29
N VAL A 40 6.86 11.60 -10.07
CA VAL A 40 7.47 11.44 -11.39
C VAL A 40 6.99 12.52 -12.36
N GLN A 41 5.70 12.85 -12.36
CA GLN A 41 5.14 13.90 -13.23
C GLN A 41 5.69 15.30 -12.90
N SER A 42 5.95 15.59 -11.63
CA SER A 42 6.54 16.88 -11.23
C SER A 42 8.03 17.00 -11.55
N ASN A 43 8.76 15.88 -11.66
CA ASN A 43 10.21 15.87 -11.86
C ASN A 43 10.63 15.52 -13.29
N SER A 44 9.69 15.08 -14.14
CA SER A 44 9.98 14.67 -15.50
C SER A 44 8.86 15.11 -16.45
N PRO A 45 9.22 15.69 -17.61
CA PRO A 45 8.22 16.07 -18.62
C PRO A 45 7.37 14.87 -19.03
N GLN A 46 6.11 15.14 -19.38
CA GLN A 46 5.22 14.08 -19.86
C GLN A 46 5.77 13.50 -21.16
N PRO A 47 5.76 12.16 -21.33
CA PRO A 47 6.23 11.53 -22.55
C PRO A 47 5.32 12.00 -23.70
N VAL A 48 5.94 12.55 -24.75
CA VAL A 48 5.25 12.99 -25.96
C VAL A 48 5.05 11.85 -26.95
N ASP A 49 5.79 10.75 -26.77
CA ASP A 49 5.78 9.58 -27.64
C ASP A 49 6.03 8.29 -26.83
N ALA A 50 5.61 7.13 -27.36
CA ALA A 50 5.82 5.83 -26.73
C ALA A 50 7.30 5.38 -26.76
N ALA A 51 8.10 5.91 -27.69
CA ALA A 51 9.55 5.69 -27.79
C ALA A 51 10.37 6.71 -26.99
N ASP A 52 9.75 7.38 -26.02
CA ASP A 52 10.43 8.40 -25.23
C ASP A 52 11.63 7.82 -24.45
N PRO A 53 12.86 8.30 -24.71
CA PRO A 53 14.06 7.77 -24.06
C PRO A 53 14.09 8.05 -22.55
N GLN A 54 13.27 8.98 -22.05
CA GLN A 54 13.12 9.29 -20.63
C GLN A 54 12.14 8.35 -19.93
N GLN A 55 11.42 7.48 -20.65
CA GLN A 55 10.50 6.50 -20.05
C GLN A 55 11.21 5.62 -19.02
N ASN A 56 12.45 5.19 -19.31
CA ASN A 56 13.22 4.34 -18.40
C ASN A 56 13.67 5.12 -17.14
N ALA A 57 14.00 6.41 -17.29
CA ALA A 57 14.31 7.29 -16.16
C ALA A 57 13.09 7.50 -15.26
N ARG A 58 11.91 7.74 -15.85
CA ARG A 58 10.62 7.86 -15.13
C ARG A 58 10.26 6.59 -14.38
N LEU A 59 10.44 5.42 -15.01
CA LEU A 59 10.25 4.12 -14.37
C LEU A 59 11.22 3.93 -13.19
N ASN A 60 12.49 4.30 -13.32
CA ASN A 60 13.46 4.21 -12.24
C ASN A 60 13.11 5.14 -11.06
N MET A 61 12.63 6.35 -11.32
CA MET A 61 12.15 7.27 -10.29
C MET A 61 10.92 6.72 -9.56
N TYR A 62 9.95 6.19 -10.30
CA TYR A 62 8.77 5.53 -9.73
C TYR A 62 9.17 4.33 -8.85
N LYS A 63 10.03 3.43 -9.35
CA LYS A 63 10.54 2.27 -8.60
C LYS A 63 11.24 2.70 -7.31
N SER A 64 12.04 3.77 -7.38
CA SER A 64 12.75 4.31 -6.22
C SER A 64 11.79 4.89 -5.18
N CYS A 65 10.75 5.60 -5.62
CA CYS A 65 9.71 6.13 -4.73
C CYS A 65 8.94 5.01 -4.03
N MET A 66 8.48 3.99 -4.78
CA MET A 66 7.76 2.84 -4.22
C MET A 66 8.62 2.08 -3.20
N LYS A 67 9.92 1.89 -3.50
CA LYS A 67 10.86 1.25 -2.58
C LYS A 67 11.07 2.06 -1.30
N LYS A 68 11.14 3.39 -1.37
CA LYS A 68 11.23 4.28 -0.19
C LYS A 68 9.98 4.18 0.70
N LEU A 69 8.82 3.94 0.12
CA LEU A 69 7.56 3.76 0.83
C LEU A 69 7.36 2.32 1.35
N GLY A 70 8.36 1.44 1.19
CA GLY A 70 8.31 0.06 1.67
C GLY A 70 7.53 -0.90 0.76
N TYR A 71 7.14 -0.47 -0.44
CA TYR A 71 6.44 -1.31 -1.41
C TYR A 71 7.41 -1.94 -2.40
N ARG A 72 7.12 -3.20 -2.78
CA ARG A 72 7.80 -3.86 -3.89
C ARG A 72 7.28 -3.23 -5.20
N PRO A 73 8.16 -2.64 -6.03
CA PRO A 73 7.75 -1.93 -7.24
C PRO A 73 7.38 -2.84 -8.41
#